data_AF-A0A2E5INL8-F1
#
_entry.id   AF-A0A2E5INL8-F1
#
_cell.length_a   1.000
_cell.length_b   1.000
_cell.length_c   1.000
_cell.angle_alpha   90.00
_cell.angle_beta   90.00
_cell.angle_gamma   90.00
#
_symmetry.space_group_name_H-M   'P 1'
#
loop_
_entity.id
_entity.type
_entity.pdbx_description
1 polymer ?
#
loop_
_entity_poly.entity_id
_entity_poly.type
_entity_poly.pdbx_seq_one_letter_code
_entity_poly.pdbx_strand_id
1 'polypeptide(L)'
;MILRILNIFLAIFVIGFVYQKTATQSFYNWDAIAYTMAVQLDEGKTTEEAHEYTYQTLEREVDPGLYQALCCSGQYRQDQYASAENLESMMPMYALKPGYILLIRAVKDVFGLSEYQSMKYISVGSSLILSIIFLLTFIVQRGVIQFLWIPLVFLSQILFLGKLMTPDAITTVIFIGSIYFLIKKNLYLSFLLMAISLSFRPDMIVAAGLLGLLPAIEKEYRMPIFNSVLFLSIYFLISNSIDHNGWWSHFYTSLVSTQSNLDSFNPNFDSSKYFEILLGNLNWVLNDINYITWFATTLAILVVSLYLLIEKGDAWINIISFVLALAIIIKFLIFPKVDARVYLAILVPAIYVFSFNLFPNKERIDST
;
A
#
# COMPACT_ATOMS: atom_id res chain seq x y z
N MET A 1 8.53 -35.50 5.75
CA MET A 1 7.15 -35.78 5.30
C MET A 1 6.12 -35.30 6.32
N ILE A 2 6.16 -35.78 7.58
CA ILE A 2 5.21 -35.39 8.65
C ILE A 2 5.11 -33.87 8.85
N LEU A 3 6.24 -33.16 8.96
CA LEU A 3 6.22 -31.70 9.13
C LEU A 3 5.59 -30.94 7.95
N ARG A 4 5.75 -31.44 6.72
CA ARG A 4 5.13 -30.81 5.53
C ARG A 4 3.62 -30.99 5.54
N ILE A 5 3.15 -32.18 5.92
CA ILE A 5 1.72 -32.48 6.08
C ILE A 5 1.14 -31.55 7.15
N LEU A 6 1.80 -31.43 8.30
CA LEU A 6 1.39 -30.50 9.35
C LEU A 6 1.33 -29.05 8.86
N ASN A 7 2.33 -28.61 8.09
CA ASN A 7 2.36 -27.26 7.53
C ASN A 7 1.19 -26.99 6.57
N ILE A 8 0.78 -27.98 5.77
CA ILE A 8 -0.40 -27.89 4.89
C ILE A 8 -1.69 -27.78 5.72
N PHE A 9 -1.82 -28.55 6.80
CA PHE A 9 -2.97 -28.41 7.71
C PHE A 9 -3.03 -27.03 8.36
N LEU A 10 -1.89 -26.51 8.83
CA LEU A 10 -1.79 -25.15 9.35
C LEU A 10 -2.08 -24.10 8.26
N ALA A 11 -1.69 -24.35 7.01
CA ALA A 11 -1.99 -23.49 5.89
C ALA A 11 -3.49 -23.33 5.68
N ILE A 12 -4.24 -24.44 5.66
CA ILE A 12 -5.71 -24.41 5.55
C ILE A 12 -6.31 -23.60 6.70
N PHE A 13 -5.85 -23.83 7.93
CA PHE A 13 -6.36 -23.11 9.11
C PHE A 13 -6.07 -21.61 9.06
N VAL A 14 -4.82 -21.21 8.82
CA VAL A 14 -4.41 -19.80 8.84
C VAL A 14 -4.98 -19.04 7.64
N ILE A 15 -4.98 -19.62 6.44
CA ILE A 15 -5.59 -18.98 5.26
C ILE A 15 -7.10 -18.88 5.44
N GLY A 16 -7.76 -19.93 5.97
CA GLY A 16 -9.17 -19.89 6.34
C GLY A 16 -9.47 -18.81 7.38
N PHE A 17 -8.61 -18.66 8.38
CA PHE A 17 -8.71 -17.60 9.38
C PHE A 17 -8.56 -16.20 8.77
N VAL A 18 -7.56 -15.99 7.91
CA VAL A 18 -7.37 -14.72 7.19
C VAL A 18 -8.62 -14.41 6.38
N TYR A 19 -9.08 -15.34 5.53
CA TYR A 19 -10.31 -15.18 4.74
C TYR A 19 -11.50 -14.82 5.60
N GLN A 20 -11.78 -15.60 6.65
CA GLN A 20 -12.91 -15.37 7.53
C GLN A 20 -12.85 -13.96 8.13
N LYS A 21 -11.70 -13.56 8.67
CA LYS A 21 -11.54 -12.26 9.31
C LYS A 21 -11.60 -11.09 8.32
N THR A 22 -11.02 -11.22 7.13
CA THR A 22 -11.04 -10.15 6.12
C THR A 22 -12.42 -10.01 5.48
N ALA A 23 -13.14 -11.11 5.26
CA ALA A 23 -14.45 -11.09 4.61
C ALA A 23 -15.61 -10.67 5.55
N THR A 24 -15.52 -10.99 6.84
CA THR A 24 -16.57 -10.68 7.83
C THR A 24 -16.35 -9.36 8.57
N GLN A 25 -15.10 -8.88 8.64
CA GLN A 25 -14.74 -7.66 9.37
C GLN A 25 -14.11 -6.61 8.44
N SER A 26 -14.59 -6.54 7.19
CA SER A 26 -14.13 -5.52 6.25
C SER A 26 -14.54 -4.13 6.73
N PHE A 27 -13.63 -3.18 6.65
CA PHE A 27 -13.86 -1.80 7.03
C PHE A 27 -14.44 -1.03 5.84
N TYR A 28 -15.76 -0.86 5.84
CA TYR A 28 -16.37 0.24 5.08
C TYR A 28 -15.88 1.54 5.73
N ASN A 29 -15.00 2.24 5.03
CA ASN A 29 -14.33 3.43 5.52
C ASN A 29 -14.63 4.62 4.60
N TRP A 30 -14.15 5.80 5.00
CA TRP A 30 -14.38 7.01 4.22
C TRP A 30 -13.74 6.94 2.82
N ASP A 31 -12.57 6.30 2.69
CA ASP A 31 -11.91 6.12 1.40
C ASP A 31 -12.79 5.38 0.38
N ALA A 32 -13.58 4.39 0.83
CA ALA A 32 -14.49 3.65 -0.03
C ALA A 32 -15.56 4.56 -0.65
N ILE A 33 -16.04 5.58 0.08
CA ILE A 33 -17.01 6.55 -0.46
C ILE A 33 -16.37 7.33 -1.62
N ALA A 34 -15.18 7.88 -1.40
CA ALA A 34 -14.49 8.66 -2.41
C ALA A 34 -14.09 7.82 -3.64
N TYR A 35 -13.66 6.56 -3.45
CA TYR A 35 -13.37 5.65 -4.58
C TYR A 35 -14.62 5.24 -5.35
N THR A 36 -15.76 5.01 -4.67
CA THR A 36 -17.03 4.73 -5.35
C THR A 36 -17.43 5.91 -6.24
N MET A 37 -17.39 7.15 -5.72
CA MET A 37 -17.67 8.33 -6.55
C MET A 37 -16.68 8.46 -7.71
N ALA A 38 -15.39 8.24 -7.48
CA ALA A 38 -14.38 8.30 -8.55
C ALA A 38 -14.64 7.30 -9.68
N VAL A 39 -15.07 6.08 -9.37
CA VAL A 39 -15.47 5.08 -10.40
C VAL A 39 -16.70 5.55 -11.16
N GLN A 40 -17.68 6.12 -10.48
CA GLN A 40 -18.92 6.60 -11.11
C GLN A 40 -18.69 7.79 -12.05
N LEU A 41 -17.78 8.70 -11.67
CA LEU A 41 -17.33 9.78 -12.56
C LEU A 41 -16.55 9.23 -13.77
N ASP A 42 -15.68 8.24 -13.57
CA ASP A 42 -14.96 7.56 -14.68
C ASP A 42 -15.91 6.83 -15.64
N GLU A 43 -17.07 6.38 -15.16
CA GLU A 43 -18.15 5.80 -15.96
C GLU A 43 -19.01 6.85 -16.69
N GLY A 44 -18.72 8.15 -16.51
CA GLY A 44 -19.35 9.25 -17.24
C GLY A 44 -20.63 9.80 -16.59
N LYS A 45 -20.90 9.49 -15.33
CA LYS A 45 -21.99 10.14 -14.58
C LYS A 45 -21.65 11.59 -14.26
N THR A 46 -22.68 12.41 -14.12
CA THR A 46 -22.54 13.77 -13.57
C THR A 46 -22.16 13.71 -12.09
N THR A 47 -21.61 14.82 -11.57
CA THR A 47 -21.22 14.95 -10.15
C THR A 47 -22.37 14.63 -9.21
N GLU A 48 -23.58 15.15 -9.50
CA GLU A 48 -24.78 14.93 -8.70
C GLU A 48 -25.24 13.47 -8.75
N GLU A 49 -25.29 12.87 -9.94
CA GLU A 49 -25.68 11.46 -10.10
C GLU A 49 -24.68 10.51 -9.42
N ALA A 50 -23.38 10.81 -9.52
CA ALA A 50 -22.32 10.01 -8.89
C ALA A 50 -22.39 10.12 -7.36
N HIS A 51 -22.63 11.32 -6.83
CA HIS A 51 -22.79 11.55 -5.40
C HIS A 51 -24.03 10.85 -4.83
N GLU A 52 -25.19 11.05 -5.46
CA GLU A 52 -26.44 10.41 -5.05
C GLU A 52 -26.30 8.88 -5.08
N TYR A 53 -25.75 8.34 -6.17
CA TYR A 53 -25.52 6.90 -6.31
C TYR A 53 -24.60 6.36 -5.21
N THR A 54 -23.53 7.09 -4.89
CA THR A 54 -22.53 6.68 -3.90
C THR A 54 -23.19 6.48 -2.53
N TYR A 55 -23.95 7.46 -2.06
CA TYR A 55 -24.59 7.39 -0.74
C TYR A 55 -25.79 6.44 -0.70
N GLN A 56 -26.61 6.37 -1.76
CA GLN A 56 -27.70 5.40 -1.84
C GLN A 56 -27.20 3.95 -1.85
N THR A 57 -26.06 3.70 -2.51
CA THR A 57 -25.44 2.38 -2.52
C THR A 57 -24.84 2.06 -1.16
N LEU A 58 -24.18 3.04 -0.51
CA LEU A 58 -23.69 2.89 0.85
C LEU A 58 -24.81 2.51 1.83
N GLU A 59 -25.95 3.21 1.80
CA GLU A 59 -27.11 2.95 2.66
C GLU A 59 -27.65 1.51 2.53
N ARG A 60 -27.59 0.94 1.32
CA ARG A 60 -28.02 -0.45 1.05
C ARG A 60 -26.99 -1.50 1.48
N GLU A 61 -25.72 -1.13 1.56
CA GLU A 61 -24.60 -2.05 1.84
C GLU A 61 -24.28 -2.19 3.33
N VAL A 62 -24.51 -1.15 4.12
CA VAL A 62 -24.12 -1.12 5.54
C VAL A 62 -25.32 -1.01 6.46
N ASP A 63 -25.14 -1.35 7.75
CA ASP A 63 -26.19 -1.15 8.74
C ASP A 63 -26.43 0.34 9.00
N PRO A 64 -27.64 0.74 9.47
CA PRO A 64 -27.97 2.15 9.70
C PRO A 64 -27.02 2.90 10.64
N GLY A 65 -26.43 2.20 11.62
CA GLY A 65 -25.48 2.81 12.55
C GLY A 65 -24.17 3.18 11.86
N LEU A 66 -23.63 2.25 11.06
CA LEU A 66 -22.44 2.50 10.26
C LEU A 66 -22.69 3.53 9.14
N TYR A 67 -23.87 3.52 8.53
CA TYR A 67 -24.27 4.55 7.56
C TYR A 67 -24.23 5.94 8.20
N GLN A 68 -24.91 6.12 9.34
CA GLN A 68 -24.92 7.39 10.08
C GLN A 68 -23.50 7.84 10.48
N ALA A 69 -22.65 6.89 10.88
CA ALA A 69 -21.26 7.19 11.18
C ALA A 69 -20.53 7.71 9.93
N LEU A 70 -20.69 7.05 8.77
CA LEU A 70 -19.95 7.38 7.56
C LEU A 70 -20.47 8.62 6.80
N CYS A 71 -21.79 8.86 6.79
CA CYS A 71 -22.36 10.04 6.14
C CYS A 71 -22.30 11.28 7.01
N CYS A 72 -22.43 11.12 8.33
CA CYS A 72 -23.00 12.19 9.13
C CYS A 72 -22.27 12.42 10.47
N SER A 73 -21.17 11.70 10.75
CA SER A 73 -20.39 11.95 11.96
C SER A 73 -19.40 13.10 11.79
N GLY A 74 -19.64 14.20 12.51
CA GLY A 74 -18.78 15.38 12.47
C GLY A 74 -18.99 16.26 11.23
N GLN A 75 -18.52 17.50 11.32
CA GLN A 75 -18.79 18.53 10.30
C GLN A 75 -18.33 18.11 8.90
N TYR A 76 -17.10 17.60 8.80
CA TYR A 76 -16.52 17.19 7.51
C TYR A 76 -17.40 16.21 6.74
N ARG A 77 -17.85 15.12 7.38
CA ARG A 77 -18.66 14.09 6.71
C ARG A 77 -20.04 14.63 6.33
N GLN A 78 -20.66 15.43 7.21
CA GLN A 78 -21.92 16.09 6.91
C GLN A 78 -21.79 17.01 5.69
N ASP A 79 -20.70 17.78 5.58
CA ASP A 79 -20.46 18.65 4.44
C ASP A 79 -20.24 17.86 3.14
N GLN A 80 -19.55 16.71 3.20
CA GLN A 80 -19.40 15.81 2.04
C GLN A 80 -20.74 15.18 1.62
N TYR A 81 -21.55 14.79 2.60
CA TYR A 81 -22.86 14.18 2.34
C TYR A 81 -23.87 15.19 1.82
N ALA A 82 -23.83 16.43 2.29
CA ALA A 82 -24.80 17.46 1.92
C ALA A 82 -24.53 18.11 0.55
N SER A 83 -23.28 18.05 0.05
CA SER A 83 -22.88 18.73 -1.19
C SER A 83 -22.05 17.81 -2.10
N ALA A 84 -22.50 17.66 -3.34
CA ALA A 84 -21.80 16.91 -4.37
C ALA A 84 -20.47 17.56 -4.77
N GLU A 85 -20.44 18.90 -4.85
CA GLU A 85 -19.23 19.69 -5.13
C GLU A 85 -18.14 19.46 -4.06
N ASN A 86 -18.53 19.38 -2.79
CA ASN A 86 -17.57 19.12 -1.71
C ASN A 86 -16.88 17.77 -1.89
N LEU A 87 -17.64 16.72 -2.20
CA LEU A 87 -17.07 15.38 -2.42
C LEU A 87 -16.28 15.32 -3.74
N GLU A 88 -16.72 16.02 -4.78
CA GLU A 88 -15.97 16.15 -6.04
C GLU A 88 -14.59 16.81 -5.81
N SER A 89 -14.51 17.83 -4.97
CA SER A 89 -13.25 18.51 -4.66
C SER A 89 -12.19 17.58 -4.03
N MET A 90 -12.59 16.40 -3.54
CA MET A 90 -11.69 15.36 -3.03
C MET A 90 -11.13 14.44 -4.13
N MET A 91 -11.69 14.45 -5.35
CA MET A 91 -11.27 13.58 -6.45
C MET A 91 -9.78 13.67 -6.80
N PRO A 92 -9.12 14.85 -6.76
CA PRO A 92 -7.67 14.92 -6.90
C PRO A 92 -6.89 14.04 -5.92
N MET A 93 -7.43 13.66 -4.76
CA MET A 93 -6.77 12.73 -3.84
C MET A 93 -7.05 11.25 -4.14
N TYR A 94 -8.20 10.94 -4.76
CA TYR A 94 -8.70 9.57 -4.94
C TYR A 94 -8.57 9.06 -6.38
N ALA A 95 -8.95 9.87 -7.36
CA ALA A 95 -8.90 9.53 -8.78
C ALA A 95 -7.47 9.45 -9.36
N LEU A 96 -6.44 9.98 -8.66
CA LEU A 96 -5.01 9.81 -8.99
C LEU A 96 -4.49 8.36 -8.88
N LYS A 97 -5.37 7.37 -8.82
CA LYS A 97 -5.03 5.94 -8.73
C LYS A 97 -5.74 5.17 -9.85
N PRO A 98 -5.46 5.50 -11.13
CA PRO A 98 -6.20 4.96 -12.26
C PRO A 98 -6.16 3.42 -12.32
N GLY A 99 -5.04 2.81 -11.93
CA GLY A 99 -4.93 1.35 -11.86
C GLY A 99 -5.93 0.73 -10.88
N TYR A 100 -6.21 1.40 -9.76
CA TYR A 100 -7.18 0.93 -8.79
C TYR A 100 -8.62 1.16 -9.25
N ILE A 101 -8.93 2.33 -9.81
CA ILE A 101 -10.25 2.65 -10.38
C ILE A 101 -10.64 1.63 -11.46
N LEU A 102 -9.72 1.39 -12.41
CA LEU A 102 -9.92 0.40 -13.47
C LEU A 102 -10.12 -1.01 -12.93
N LEU A 103 -9.40 -1.39 -11.86
CA LEU A 103 -9.57 -2.70 -11.23
C LEU A 103 -10.92 -2.84 -10.54
N ILE A 104 -11.40 -1.80 -9.85
CA ILE A 104 -12.74 -1.81 -9.23
C ILE A 104 -13.80 -2.02 -10.29
N ARG A 105 -13.73 -1.27 -11.40
CA ARG A 105 -14.67 -1.41 -12.53
C ARG A 105 -14.61 -2.81 -13.14
N ALA A 106 -13.41 -3.33 -13.40
CA ALA A 106 -13.26 -4.67 -13.96
C ALA A 106 -13.88 -5.76 -13.06
N VAL A 107 -13.69 -5.68 -11.74
CA VAL A 107 -14.28 -6.63 -10.79
C VAL A 107 -15.80 -6.45 -10.71
N LYS A 108 -16.28 -5.20 -10.69
CA LYS A 108 -17.70 -4.85 -10.72
C LYS A 108 -18.40 -5.48 -11.93
N ASP A 109 -17.88 -5.25 -13.12
CA ASP A 109 -18.48 -5.68 -14.38
C ASP A 109 -18.45 -7.21 -14.56
N VAL A 110 -17.35 -7.84 -14.17
CA VAL A 110 -17.18 -9.30 -14.33
C VAL A 110 -18.06 -10.08 -13.36
N PHE A 111 -18.24 -9.59 -12.13
CA PHE A 111 -18.95 -10.32 -11.08
C PHE A 111 -20.36 -9.77 -10.77
N GLY A 112 -20.77 -8.66 -11.39
CA GLY A 112 -22.06 -8.02 -11.13
C GLY A 112 -22.19 -7.48 -9.71
N LEU A 113 -21.10 -6.95 -9.15
CA LEU A 113 -21.01 -6.47 -7.77
C LEU A 113 -21.18 -4.94 -7.71
N SER A 114 -21.37 -4.38 -6.51
CA SER A 114 -21.21 -2.93 -6.27
C SER A 114 -19.73 -2.55 -6.14
N GLU A 115 -19.38 -1.25 -6.22
CA GLU A 115 -18.01 -0.76 -6.03
C GLU A 115 -17.47 -1.12 -4.65
N TYR A 116 -18.31 -1.00 -3.62
CA TYR A 116 -17.96 -1.36 -2.24
C TYR A 116 -17.61 -2.84 -2.13
N GLN A 117 -18.42 -3.71 -2.73
CA GLN A 117 -18.16 -5.14 -2.76
C GLN A 117 -16.90 -5.47 -3.58
N SER A 118 -16.72 -4.83 -4.73
CA SER A 118 -15.52 -4.98 -5.55
C SER A 118 -14.26 -4.62 -4.78
N MET A 119 -14.22 -3.46 -4.10
CA MET A 119 -13.10 -3.07 -3.24
C MET A 119 -12.86 -4.06 -2.10
N LYS A 120 -13.93 -4.53 -1.45
CA LYS A 120 -13.85 -5.57 -0.42
C LYS A 120 -13.16 -6.84 -0.94
N TYR A 121 -13.63 -7.38 -2.07
CA TYR A 121 -13.09 -8.63 -2.60
C TYR A 121 -11.69 -8.47 -3.20
N ILE A 122 -11.35 -7.30 -3.73
CA ILE A 122 -9.97 -6.97 -4.13
C ILE A 122 -9.04 -7.08 -2.92
N SER A 123 -9.39 -6.46 -1.78
CA SER A 123 -8.57 -6.51 -0.56
C SER A 123 -8.48 -7.91 0.04
N VAL A 124 -9.61 -8.63 0.11
CA VAL A 124 -9.65 -10.03 0.55
C VAL A 124 -8.73 -10.88 -0.34
N GLY A 125 -8.95 -10.87 -1.66
CA GLY A 125 -8.15 -11.64 -2.62
C GLY A 125 -6.66 -11.32 -2.52
N SER A 126 -6.31 -10.04 -2.43
CA SER A 126 -4.92 -9.59 -2.27
C SER A 126 -4.28 -10.15 -1.00
N SER A 127 -4.98 -10.11 0.14
CA SER A 127 -4.45 -10.64 1.41
C SER A 127 -4.23 -12.16 1.39
N LEU A 128 -5.08 -12.91 0.67
CA LEU A 128 -4.92 -14.35 0.48
C LEU A 128 -3.73 -14.64 -0.44
N ILE A 129 -3.60 -13.90 -1.54
CA ILE A 129 -2.45 -14.01 -2.45
C ILE A 129 -1.15 -13.75 -1.69
N LEU A 130 -1.07 -12.70 -0.87
CA LEU A 130 0.10 -12.42 -0.05
C LEU A 130 0.40 -13.59 0.91
N SER A 131 -0.61 -14.10 1.61
CA SER A 131 -0.45 -15.23 2.52
C SER A 131 0.07 -16.49 1.81
N ILE A 132 -0.43 -16.74 0.59
CA ILE A 132 0.01 -17.85 -0.27
C ILE A 132 1.45 -17.63 -0.75
N ILE A 133 1.85 -16.41 -1.13
CA ILE A 133 3.23 -16.10 -1.53
C ILE A 133 4.21 -16.42 -0.40
N PHE A 134 3.88 -16.01 0.84
CA PHE A 134 4.68 -16.38 2.01
C PHE A 134 4.69 -17.90 2.21
N LEU A 135 3.55 -18.57 2.18
CA LEU A 135 3.50 -20.04 2.30
C LEU A 135 4.39 -20.75 1.27
N LEU A 136 4.25 -20.41 -0.02
CA LEU A 136 5.00 -21.04 -1.11
C LEU A 136 6.51 -20.82 -0.98
N THR A 137 6.93 -19.66 -0.47
CA THR A 137 8.35 -19.33 -0.27
C THR A 137 8.98 -20.19 0.83
N PHE A 138 8.24 -20.48 1.90
CA PHE A 138 8.79 -21.19 3.06
C PHE A 138 8.49 -22.70 3.05
N ILE A 139 7.41 -23.18 2.43
CA ILE A 139 7.04 -24.61 2.45
C ILE A 139 8.10 -25.53 1.83
N VAL A 140 8.92 -24.99 0.93
CA VAL A 140 10.02 -25.73 0.29
C VAL A 140 11.21 -25.95 1.24
N GLN A 141 11.33 -25.14 2.30
CA GLN A 141 12.42 -25.17 3.26
C GLN A 141 12.36 -26.41 4.16
N ARG A 142 13.49 -26.75 4.80
CA ARG A 142 13.62 -27.92 5.69
C ARG A 142 13.44 -27.54 7.16
N GLY A 143 13.04 -28.52 7.96
CA GLY A 143 12.93 -28.35 9.42
C GLY A 143 11.87 -27.33 9.83
N VAL A 144 12.16 -26.55 10.86
CA VAL A 144 11.20 -25.59 11.46
C VAL A 144 11.04 -24.31 10.64
N ILE A 145 12.03 -24.00 9.77
CA ILE A 145 12.02 -22.82 8.89
C ILE A 145 10.77 -22.80 7.99
N GLN A 146 10.26 -23.97 7.60
CA GLN A 146 9.07 -24.07 6.75
C GLN A 146 7.80 -23.45 7.36
N PHE A 147 7.76 -23.22 8.68
CA PHE A 147 6.62 -22.63 9.38
C PHE A 147 6.74 -21.11 9.56
N LEU A 148 7.86 -20.48 9.18
CA LEU A 148 8.10 -19.04 9.37
C LEU A 148 7.10 -18.15 8.62
N TRP A 149 6.47 -18.66 7.55
CA TRP A 149 5.42 -17.91 6.86
C TRP A 149 4.27 -17.51 7.81
N ILE A 150 3.95 -18.32 8.83
CA ILE A 150 2.85 -18.03 9.77
C ILE A 150 3.12 -16.73 10.55
N PRO A 151 4.18 -16.62 11.38
CA PRO A 151 4.45 -15.39 12.10
C PRO A 151 4.70 -14.20 11.16
N LEU A 152 5.28 -14.44 9.96
CA LEU A 152 5.51 -13.37 9.00
C LEU A 152 4.20 -12.80 8.41
N VAL A 153 3.17 -13.61 8.19
CA VAL A 153 1.84 -13.15 7.74
C VAL A 153 1.23 -12.18 8.75
N PHE A 154 1.37 -12.46 10.04
CA PHE A 154 0.86 -11.60 11.11
C PHE A 154 1.74 -10.38 11.35
N LEU A 155 3.06 -10.53 11.38
CA LEU A 155 4.01 -9.43 11.54
C LEU A 155 3.89 -8.41 10.40
N SER A 156 3.63 -8.88 9.19
CA SER A 156 3.41 -8.07 7.99
C SER A 156 2.04 -7.37 7.98
N GLN A 157 1.20 -7.56 9.00
CA GLN A 157 -0.14 -6.99 9.09
C GLN A 157 -1.03 -7.29 7.86
N ILE A 158 -0.84 -8.43 7.20
CA ILE A 158 -1.63 -8.83 6.01
C ILE A 158 -3.13 -8.86 6.33
N LEU A 159 -3.49 -9.26 7.54
CA LEU A 159 -4.87 -9.26 8.01
C LEU A 159 -5.47 -7.84 8.04
N PHE A 160 -4.69 -6.83 8.44
CA PHE A 160 -5.15 -5.45 8.46
C PHE A 160 -5.35 -4.92 7.04
N LEU A 161 -4.40 -5.18 6.13
CA LEU A 161 -4.52 -4.84 4.71
C LEU A 161 -5.78 -5.43 4.08
N GLY A 162 -6.07 -6.71 4.34
CA GLY A 162 -7.23 -7.40 3.76
C GLY A 162 -8.58 -6.88 4.25
N LYS A 163 -8.61 -6.13 5.36
CA LYS A 163 -9.84 -5.51 5.88
C LYS A 163 -10.08 -4.12 5.30
N LEU A 164 -9.08 -3.44 4.74
CA LEU A 164 -9.19 -2.06 4.28
C LEU A 164 -9.65 -2.00 2.81
N MET A 165 -10.72 -1.26 2.51
CA MET A 165 -11.19 -1.01 1.14
C MET A 165 -10.34 0.07 0.44
N THR A 166 -9.09 -0.29 0.13
CA THR A 166 -8.05 0.66 -0.31
C THR A 166 -7.13 -0.03 -1.31
N PRO A 167 -6.36 0.72 -2.12
CA PRO A 167 -5.40 0.13 -3.06
C PRO A 167 -4.20 -0.55 -2.38
N ASP A 168 -4.04 -0.43 -1.05
CA ASP A 168 -2.82 -0.83 -0.34
C ASP A 168 -2.51 -2.32 -0.49
N ALA A 169 -3.53 -3.19 -0.33
CA ALA A 169 -3.35 -4.63 -0.40
C ALA A 169 -2.93 -5.09 -1.80
N ILE A 170 -3.60 -4.60 -2.85
CA ILE A 170 -3.28 -4.98 -4.25
C ILE A 170 -1.94 -4.38 -4.69
N THR A 171 -1.63 -3.15 -4.26
CA THR A 171 -0.31 -2.54 -4.51
C THR A 171 0.79 -3.39 -3.88
N THR A 172 0.56 -3.90 -2.67
CA THR A 172 1.51 -4.80 -1.99
C THR A 172 1.73 -6.08 -2.78
N VAL A 173 0.69 -6.68 -3.37
CA VAL A 173 0.79 -7.88 -4.23
C VAL A 173 1.61 -7.61 -5.49
N ILE A 174 1.35 -6.49 -6.17
CA ILE A 174 2.09 -6.12 -7.38
C ILE A 174 3.56 -5.84 -7.02
N PHE A 175 3.80 -5.11 -5.94
CA PHE A 175 5.13 -4.71 -5.53
C PHE A 175 5.96 -5.90 -4.99
N ILE A 176 5.38 -6.82 -4.22
CA ILE A 176 6.10 -8.04 -3.81
C ILE A 176 6.47 -8.92 -5.03
N GLY A 177 5.61 -8.96 -6.06
CA GLY A 177 5.92 -9.62 -7.33
C GLY A 177 7.10 -8.97 -8.05
N SER A 178 7.13 -7.64 -8.11
CA SER A 178 8.29 -6.88 -8.61
C SER A 178 9.58 -7.24 -7.87
N ILE A 179 9.52 -7.26 -6.54
CA ILE A 179 10.66 -7.56 -5.69
C ILE A 179 11.14 -9.02 -5.87
N TYR A 180 10.22 -9.97 -6.02
CA TYR A 180 10.57 -11.35 -6.33
C TYR A 180 11.42 -11.45 -7.61
N PHE A 181 10.99 -10.79 -8.70
CA PHE A 181 11.75 -10.75 -9.94
C PHE A 181 13.07 -9.97 -9.81
N LEU A 182 13.11 -8.94 -8.96
CA LEU A 182 14.34 -8.20 -8.66
C LEU A 182 15.37 -9.12 -8.00
N ILE A 183 14.98 -9.90 -6.99
CA ILE A 183 15.88 -10.84 -6.31
C ILE A 183 16.40 -11.88 -7.31
N LYS A 184 15.54 -12.34 -8.24
CA LYS A 184 15.91 -13.24 -9.34
C LYS A 184 16.72 -12.58 -10.48
N LYS A 185 17.06 -11.30 -10.35
CA LYS A 185 17.75 -10.48 -11.37
C LYS A 185 17.03 -10.41 -12.73
N ASN A 186 15.74 -10.71 -12.77
CA ASN A 186 14.90 -10.44 -13.94
C ASN A 186 14.45 -8.97 -13.89
N LEU A 187 15.37 -8.07 -14.25
CA LEU A 187 15.22 -6.63 -14.09
C LEU A 187 14.05 -6.05 -14.90
N TYR A 188 13.85 -6.52 -16.14
CA TYR A 188 12.78 -6.02 -17.01
C TYR A 188 11.38 -6.25 -16.41
N LEU A 189 11.11 -7.48 -15.97
CA LEU A 189 9.80 -7.81 -15.39
C LEU A 189 9.62 -7.15 -14.02
N SER A 190 10.70 -7.05 -13.24
CA SER A 190 10.69 -6.31 -11.98
C SER A 190 10.29 -4.85 -12.18
N PHE A 191 10.99 -4.11 -13.05
CA PHE A 191 10.71 -2.70 -13.27
C PHE A 191 9.39 -2.44 -13.98
N LEU A 192 8.92 -3.36 -14.83
CA LEU A 192 7.55 -3.31 -15.36
C LEU A 192 6.50 -3.36 -14.25
N LEU A 193 6.64 -4.30 -13.30
CA LEU A 193 5.72 -4.40 -12.16
C LEU A 193 5.86 -3.19 -11.20
N MET A 194 7.06 -2.62 -11.03
CA MET A 194 7.22 -1.35 -10.30
C MET A 194 6.47 -0.21 -10.98
N ALA A 195 6.60 -0.07 -12.31
CA ALA A 195 5.88 0.92 -13.09
C ALA A 195 4.36 0.75 -12.92
N ILE A 196 3.86 -0.49 -12.99
CA ILE A 196 2.44 -0.79 -12.75
C ILE A 196 2.02 -0.40 -11.33
N SER A 197 2.85 -0.62 -10.30
CA SER A 197 2.49 -0.23 -8.93
C SER A 197 2.23 1.27 -8.75
N LEU A 198 2.87 2.12 -9.58
CA LEU A 198 2.65 3.58 -9.57
C LEU A 198 1.23 3.96 -10.00
N SER A 199 0.57 3.17 -10.85
CA SER A 199 -0.81 3.44 -11.27
C SER A 199 -1.83 3.15 -10.17
N PHE A 200 -1.48 2.30 -9.20
CA PHE A 200 -2.29 2.04 -8.01
C PHE A 200 -1.96 3.01 -6.89
N ARG A 201 -0.68 3.39 -6.76
CA ARG A 201 -0.17 4.28 -5.72
C ARG A 201 1.02 5.10 -6.22
N PRO A 202 0.80 6.37 -6.62
CA PRO A 202 1.88 7.23 -7.13
C PRO A 202 2.98 7.49 -6.09
N ASP A 203 2.66 7.42 -4.80
CA ASP A 203 3.61 7.56 -3.70
C ASP A 203 4.61 6.39 -3.60
N MET A 204 4.41 5.30 -4.35
CA MET A 204 5.41 4.24 -4.53
C MET A 204 6.63 4.71 -5.33
N ILE A 205 6.59 5.90 -5.93
CA ILE A 205 7.71 6.51 -6.67
C ILE A 205 8.99 6.57 -5.83
N VAL A 206 8.89 6.73 -4.51
CA VAL A 206 10.06 6.72 -3.62
C VAL A 206 10.76 5.36 -3.65
N ALA A 207 10.00 4.28 -3.45
CA ALA A 207 10.56 2.93 -3.44
C ALA A 207 10.97 2.47 -4.85
N ALA A 208 10.12 2.68 -5.84
CA ALA A 208 10.40 2.35 -7.25
C ALA A 208 11.62 3.11 -7.77
N GLY A 209 11.72 4.41 -7.46
CA GLY A 209 12.85 5.26 -7.83
C GLY A 209 14.16 4.74 -7.26
N LEU A 210 14.23 4.51 -5.93
CA LEU A 210 15.46 4.03 -5.30
C LEU A 210 15.87 2.63 -5.78
N LEU A 211 14.92 1.70 -5.95
CA LEU A 211 15.20 0.37 -6.48
C LEU A 211 15.57 0.38 -7.95
N GLY A 212 15.00 1.30 -8.73
CA GLY A 212 15.30 1.51 -10.15
C GLY A 212 16.76 1.93 -10.40
N LEU A 213 17.43 2.47 -9.37
CA LEU A 213 18.84 2.85 -9.42
C LEU A 213 19.81 1.70 -9.15
N LEU A 214 19.34 0.56 -8.62
CA LEU A 214 20.24 -0.54 -8.21
C LEU A 214 21.15 -1.09 -9.30
N PRO A 215 20.76 -1.18 -10.59
CA PRO A 215 21.68 -1.63 -11.64
C PRO A 215 22.94 -0.76 -11.78
N ALA A 216 22.92 0.50 -11.30
CA ALA A 216 24.09 1.36 -11.28
C ALA A 216 25.23 0.83 -10.38
N ILE A 217 24.91 0.01 -9.36
CA ILE A 217 25.89 -0.64 -8.48
C ILE A 217 26.79 -1.57 -9.31
N GLU A 218 26.22 -2.22 -10.32
CA GLU A 218 26.94 -3.08 -11.26
C GLU A 218 27.50 -2.32 -12.46
N LYS A 219 27.54 -0.98 -12.39
CA LYS A 219 27.99 -0.04 -13.44
C LYS A 219 27.14 -0.08 -14.71
N GLU A 220 25.91 -0.59 -14.63
CA GLU A 220 24.95 -0.54 -15.73
C GLU A 220 24.10 0.73 -15.64
N TYR A 221 24.54 1.83 -16.24
CA TYR A 221 23.87 3.14 -16.10
C TYR A 221 22.69 3.36 -17.05
N ARG A 222 22.55 2.54 -18.10
CA ARG A 222 21.46 2.70 -19.09
C ARG A 222 20.08 2.41 -18.48
N MET A 223 19.97 1.31 -17.72
CA MET A 223 18.72 0.89 -17.10
C MET A 223 18.21 1.89 -16.04
N PRO A 224 19.05 2.40 -15.11
CA PRO A 224 18.65 3.44 -14.15
C PRO A 224 18.16 4.73 -14.81
N ILE A 225 18.80 5.18 -15.90
CA ILE A 225 18.35 6.37 -16.65
C ILE A 225 16.96 6.10 -17.25
N PHE A 226 16.79 4.97 -17.94
CA PHE A 226 15.51 4.59 -18.52
C PHE A 226 14.41 4.47 -17.47
N ASN A 227 14.66 3.77 -16.36
CA ASN A 227 13.73 3.61 -15.25
C ASN A 227 13.33 4.96 -14.64
N SER A 228 14.30 5.86 -14.45
CA SER A 228 14.07 7.19 -13.89
C SER A 228 13.14 8.00 -14.80
N VAL A 229 13.40 8.01 -16.12
CA VAL A 229 12.53 8.67 -17.11
C VAL A 229 11.15 8.03 -17.11
N LEU A 230 11.06 6.70 -17.14
CA LEU A 230 9.80 5.96 -17.17
C LEU A 230 8.94 6.24 -15.93
N PHE A 231 9.50 6.08 -14.73
CA PHE A 231 8.76 6.23 -13.47
C PHE A 231 8.33 7.68 -13.24
N LEU A 232 9.20 8.65 -13.55
CA LEU A 232 8.83 10.07 -13.50
C LEU A 232 7.76 10.41 -14.52
N SER A 233 7.85 9.86 -15.75
CA SER A 233 6.82 10.07 -16.78
C SER A 233 5.47 9.55 -16.31
N ILE A 234 5.41 8.34 -15.75
CA ILE A 234 4.17 7.79 -15.20
C ILE A 234 3.64 8.66 -14.06
N TYR A 235 4.51 9.06 -13.12
CA TYR A 235 4.12 9.92 -12.00
C TYR A 235 3.53 11.25 -12.48
N PHE A 236 4.20 11.95 -13.39
CA PHE A 236 3.73 13.24 -13.91
C PHE A 236 2.51 13.09 -14.81
N LEU A 237 2.39 12.03 -15.60
CA LEU A 237 1.19 11.77 -16.40
C LEU A 237 -0.03 11.59 -15.51
N ILE A 238 0.09 10.82 -14.42
CA ILE A 238 -0.99 10.65 -13.44
C ILE A 238 -1.26 11.98 -12.72
N SER A 239 -0.22 12.68 -12.26
CA SER A 239 -0.38 13.91 -11.49
C SER A 239 -0.96 15.07 -12.31
N ASN A 240 -0.75 15.09 -13.62
CA ASN A 240 -1.27 16.14 -14.51
C ASN A 240 -2.62 15.77 -15.15
N SER A 241 -3.07 14.52 -15.06
CA SER A 241 -4.35 14.11 -15.65
C SER A 241 -5.56 14.60 -14.84
N ILE A 242 -5.34 15.02 -13.60
CA ILE A 242 -6.35 15.59 -12.71
C ILE A 242 -5.75 16.86 -12.12
N ASP A 243 -6.51 17.96 -12.06
CA ASP A 243 -6.06 19.21 -11.45
C ASP A 243 -5.73 18.98 -9.96
N HIS A 244 -4.46 18.68 -9.69
CA HIS A 244 -3.99 18.34 -8.36
C HIS A 244 -3.85 19.62 -7.52
N ASN A 245 -4.45 19.64 -6.33
CA ASN A 245 -4.37 20.75 -5.35
C ASN A 245 -2.95 20.99 -4.76
N GLY A 246 -1.91 20.38 -5.32
CA GLY A 246 -0.54 20.40 -4.80
C GLY A 246 -0.29 19.52 -3.57
N TRP A 247 0.99 19.24 -3.29
CA TRP A 247 1.42 18.45 -2.14
C TRP A 247 1.09 19.11 -0.80
N TRP A 248 1.25 20.44 -0.70
CA TRP A 248 1.07 21.15 0.57
C TRP A 248 -0.40 21.22 1.02
N SER A 249 -1.34 21.47 0.10
CA SER A 249 -2.78 21.42 0.43
C SER A 249 -3.21 20.03 0.88
N HIS A 250 -2.68 18.98 0.23
CA HIS A 250 -2.91 17.60 0.64
C HIS A 250 -2.28 17.29 2.01
N PHE A 251 -1.06 17.77 2.28
CA PHE A 251 -0.42 17.67 3.60
C PHE A 251 -1.28 18.34 4.67
N TYR A 252 -1.73 19.56 4.42
CA TYR A 252 -2.50 20.35 5.37
C TYR A 252 -3.83 19.69 5.71
N THR A 253 -4.62 19.28 4.70
CA THR A 253 -5.92 18.62 4.93
C THR A 253 -5.78 17.28 5.66
N SER A 254 -4.69 16.56 5.40
CA SER A 254 -4.46 15.23 5.98
C SER A 254 -3.87 15.24 7.39
N LEU A 255 -3.03 16.24 7.71
CA LEU A 255 -2.18 16.23 8.91
C LEU A 255 -2.35 17.44 9.83
N VAL A 256 -2.88 18.56 9.32
CA VAL A 256 -3.06 19.79 10.12
C VAL A 256 -4.53 19.98 10.48
N SER A 257 -5.40 20.07 9.47
CA SER A 257 -6.83 20.28 9.67
C SER A 257 -7.58 19.87 8.41
N THR A 258 -8.49 18.91 8.56
CA THR A 258 -9.33 18.42 7.46
C THR A 258 -10.24 19.52 6.93
N GLN A 259 -10.20 19.73 5.62
CA GLN A 259 -11.01 20.74 4.91
C GLN A 259 -12.17 20.08 4.18
N SER A 260 -13.36 20.69 4.22
CA SER A 260 -14.56 20.17 3.55
C SER A 260 -14.59 20.40 2.03
N ASN A 261 -13.88 21.41 1.53
CA ASN A 261 -13.76 21.67 0.10
C ASN A 261 -12.30 22.04 -0.23
N LEU A 262 -11.78 21.56 -1.35
CA LEU A 262 -10.39 21.80 -1.77
C LEU A 262 -10.21 22.73 -2.97
N ASP A 263 -11.28 23.11 -3.69
CA ASP A 263 -11.17 23.82 -4.99
C ASP A 263 -10.49 25.19 -4.86
N SER A 264 -10.78 25.91 -3.77
CA SER A 264 -10.14 27.18 -3.45
C SER A 264 -9.11 27.06 -2.31
N PHE A 265 -8.78 25.83 -1.89
CA PHE A 265 -7.91 25.60 -0.74
C PHE A 265 -6.43 25.61 -1.16
N ASN A 266 -5.81 26.78 -1.03
CA ASN A 266 -4.40 27.00 -1.35
C ASN A 266 -3.66 27.66 -0.17
N PRO A 267 -3.39 26.91 0.93
CA PRO A 267 -2.62 27.44 2.04
C PRO A 267 -1.19 27.78 1.60
N ASN A 268 -0.62 28.85 2.12
CA ASN A 268 0.80 29.15 1.91
C ASN A 268 1.67 28.11 2.62
N PHE A 269 2.79 27.74 1.99
CA PHE A 269 3.75 26.82 2.60
C PHE A 269 4.33 27.41 3.90
N ASP A 270 4.32 26.61 4.96
CA ASP A 270 4.88 26.98 6.26
C ASP A 270 5.84 25.88 6.74
N SER A 271 7.14 26.18 6.69
CA SER A 271 8.20 25.27 7.13
C SER A 271 8.11 24.96 8.62
N SER A 272 7.73 25.94 9.45
CA SER A 272 7.60 25.76 10.89
C SER A 272 6.47 24.77 11.20
N LYS A 273 5.32 24.93 10.52
CA LYS A 273 4.20 24.00 10.64
C LYS A 273 4.58 22.59 10.15
N TYR A 274 5.32 22.47 9.05
CA TYR A 274 5.82 21.18 8.59
C TYR A 274 6.66 20.46 9.66
N PHE A 275 7.65 21.14 10.25
CA PHE A 275 8.51 20.53 11.28
C PHE A 275 7.76 20.23 12.58
N GLU A 276 6.80 21.08 12.96
CA GLU A 276 5.91 20.84 14.10
C GLU A 276 5.14 19.53 13.92
N ILE A 277 4.51 19.33 12.76
CA ILE A 277 3.78 18.09 12.44
C ILE A 277 4.71 16.89 12.35
N LEU A 278 5.87 17.03 11.69
CA LEU A 278 6.85 15.95 11.58
C LEU A 278 7.33 15.45 12.94
N LEU A 279 7.74 16.36 13.83
CA LEU A 279 8.22 16.01 15.17
C LEU A 279 7.08 15.53 16.08
N GLY A 280 5.90 16.15 15.99
CA GLY A 280 4.71 15.73 16.73
C GLY A 280 4.29 14.30 16.36
N ASN A 281 4.22 14.00 15.06
CA ASN A 281 3.83 12.68 14.57
C ASN A 281 4.93 11.63 14.80
N LEU A 282 6.22 12.00 14.73
CA LEU A 282 7.30 11.12 15.15
C LEU A 282 7.17 10.78 16.64
N ASN A 283 6.94 11.79 17.49
CA ASN A 283 6.73 11.56 18.92
C ASN A 283 5.51 10.67 19.19
N TRP A 284 4.42 10.84 18.43
CA TRP A 284 3.26 9.95 18.52
C TRP A 284 3.63 8.51 18.15
N VAL A 285 4.27 8.30 17.00
CA VAL A 285 4.70 6.97 16.55
C VAL A 285 5.59 6.27 17.59
N LEU A 286 6.46 7.01 18.26
CA LEU A 286 7.37 6.47 19.28
C LEU A 286 6.68 6.16 20.63
N ASN A 287 5.54 6.79 20.93
CA ASN A 287 4.86 6.62 22.22
C ASN A 287 3.61 5.71 22.15
N ASP A 288 3.13 5.36 20.96
CA ASP A 288 1.96 4.49 20.78
C ASP A 288 2.38 3.10 20.30
N ILE A 289 2.02 2.07 21.07
CA ILE A 289 2.41 0.68 20.80
C ILE A 289 1.89 0.16 19.45
N ASN A 290 0.77 0.71 18.95
CA ASN A 290 0.20 0.30 17.67
C ASN A 290 1.04 0.82 16.50
N TYR A 291 1.67 1.99 16.66
CA TYR A 291 2.45 2.64 15.60
C TYR A 291 3.95 2.38 15.73
N ILE A 292 4.49 2.19 16.94
CA ILE A 292 5.92 1.92 17.12
C ILE A 292 6.35 0.64 16.39
N THR A 293 5.44 -0.34 16.25
CA THR A 293 5.77 -1.66 15.70
C THR A 293 6.26 -1.58 14.24
N TRP A 294 5.58 -0.84 13.36
CA TRP A 294 6.01 -0.72 11.96
C TRP A 294 7.32 0.07 11.84
N PHE A 295 7.49 1.10 12.68
CA PHE A 295 8.66 1.96 12.69
C PHE A 295 9.90 1.21 13.22
N ALA A 296 9.77 0.51 14.34
CA ALA A 296 10.82 -0.33 14.92
C ALA A 296 11.21 -1.48 13.99
N THR A 297 10.24 -2.12 13.33
CA THR A 297 10.51 -3.17 12.33
C THR A 297 11.32 -2.60 11.15
N THR A 298 10.95 -1.41 10.66
CA THR A 298 11.67 -0.72 9.58
C THR A 298 13.11 -0.40 9.99
N LEU A 299 13.32 0.17 11.19
CA LEU A 299 14.65 0.47 11.72
C LEU A 299 15.50 -0.79 11.91
N ALA A 300 14.90 -1.87 12.43
CA ALA A 300 15.60 -3.15 12.59
C ALA A 300 16.06 -3.72 11.24
N ILE A 301 15.19 -3.71 10.22
CA ILE A 301 15.55 -4.14 8.87
C ILE A 301 16.68 -3.26 8.32
N LEU A 302 16.59 -1.93 8.47
CA LEU A 302 17.60 -0.99 7.98
C LEU A 302 18.98 -1.27 8.60
N VAL A 303 19.06 -1.33 9.93
CA VAL A 303 20.32 -1.50 10.68
C VAL A 303 20.90 -2.88 10.44
N VAL A 304 20.09 -3.94 10.53
CA VAL A 304 20.59 -5.32 10.34
C VAL A 304 21.01 -5.55 8.89
N SER A 305 20.28 -5.03 7.90
CA SER A 305 20.69 -5.15 6.50
C SER A 305 22.01 -4.42 6.24
N LEU A 306 22.20 -3.23 6.81
CA LEU A 306 23.47 -2.50 6.72
C LEU A 306 24.63 -3.28 7.36
N TYR A 307 24.42 -3.81 8.57
CA TYR A 307 25.40 -4.66 9.24
C TYR A 307 25.78 -5.89 8.39
N LEU A 308 24.79 -6.57 7.82
CA LEU A 308 25.03 -7.74 6.98
C LEU A 308 25.75 -7.40 5.66
N LEU A 309 25.53 -6.21 5.08
CA LEU A 309 26.29 -5.73 3.92
C LEU A 309 27.77 -5.53 4.27
N ILE A 310 28.06 -4.97 5.44
CA ILE A 310 29.44 -4.72 5.89
C ILE A 310 30.16 -6.04 6.20
N GLU A 311 29.51 -6.97 6.91
CA GLU A 311 30.15 -8.20 7.39
C GLU A 311 30.23 -9.34 6.37
N LYS A 312 29.15 -9.55 5.60
CA LYS A 312 29.03 -10.69 4.67
C LYS A 312 29.27 -10.30 3.21
N GLY A 313 29.49 -9.02 2.94
CA GLY A 313 29.57 -8.45 1.59
C GLY A 313 28.20 -8.28 0.93
N ASP A 314 28.24 -7.91 -0.36
CA ASP A 314 27.07 -7.57 -1.19
C ASP A 314 26.19 -8.80 -1.50
N ALA A 315 25.40 -9.25 -0.52
CA ALA A 315 24.24 -10.06 -0.84
C ALA A 315 23.15 -9.14 -1.40
N TRP A 316 22.78 -9.35 -2.66
CA TRP A 316 21.75 -8.58 -3.37
C TRP A 316 20.46 -8.39 -2.56
N ILE A 317 20.07 -9.42 -1.80
CA ILE A 317 18.94 -9.40 -0.85
C ILE A 317 19.11 -8.31 0.23
N ASN A 318 20.31 -8.14 0.80
CA ASN A 318 20.56 -7.14 1.84
C ASN A 318 20.51 -5.72 1.28
N ILE A 319 20.99 -5.51 0.05
CA ILE A 319 20.89 -4.22 -0.65
C ILE A 319 19.41 -3.86 -0.83
N ILE A 320 18.60 -4.79 -1.36
CA ILE A 320 17.17 -4.59 -1.56
C ILE A 320 16.46 -4.32 -0.22
N SER A 321 16.72 -5.11 0.82
CA SER A 321 16.13 -4.90 2.15
C SER A 321 16.50 -3.54 2.74
N PHE A 322 17.76 -3.12 2.62
CA PHE A 322 18.22 -1.81 3.06
C PHE A 322 17.50 -0.67 2.31
N VAL A 323 17.42 -0.76 0.98
CA VAL A 323 16.78 0.27 0.14
C VAL A 323 15.28 0.37 0.43
N LEU A 324 14.59 -0.75 0.62
CA LEU A 324 13.17 -0.76 0.98
C LEU A 324 12.93 -0.12 2.34
N ALA A 325 13.76 -0.43 3.35
CA ALA A 325 13.65 0.19 4.67
C ALA A 325 13.95 1.69 4.61
N LEU A 326 14.96 2.10 3.85
CA LEU A 326 15.30 3.51 3.63
C LEU A 326 14.15 4.26 2.92
N ALA A 327 13.51 3.63 1.94
CA ALA A 327 12.36 4.21 1.23
C ALA A 327 11.19 4.51 2.18
N ILE A 328 10.94 3.67 3.19
CA ILE A 328 9.91 3.91 4.21
C ILE A 328 10.27 5.15 5.05
N ILE A 329 11.54 5.28 5.47
CA ILE A 329 11.99 6.44 6.23
C ILE A 329 11.85 7.73 5.40
N ILE A 330 12.30 7.71 4.14
CA ILE A 330 12.15 8.87 3.24
C ILE A 330 10.68 9.21 3.04
N LYS A 331 9.81 8.22 2.85
CA LYS A 331 8.37 8.42 2.70
C LYS A 331 7.75 9.05 3.94
N PHE A 332 8.14 8.59 5.14
CA PHE A 332 7.69 9.20 6.39
C PHE A 332 8.15 10.67 6.51
N LEU A 333 9.39 10.98 6.11
CA LEU A 333 9.86 12.36 6.10
C LEU A 333 9.06 13.23 5.12
N ILE A 334 8.78 12.74 3.91
CA ILE A 334 8.00 13.48 2.89
C ILE A 334 6.55 13.70 3.34
N PHE A 335 5.95 12.72 4.02
CA PHE A 335 4.55 12.80 4.44
C PHE A 335 4.37 12.03 5.77
N PRO A 336 4.57 12.69 6.94
CA PRO A 336 4.68 12.05 8.25
C PRO A 336 3.31 11.64 8.79
N LYS A 337 2.61 10.76 8.09
CA LYS A 337 1.29 10.28 8.47
C LYS A 337 1.40 9.18 9.51
N VAL A 338 0.69 9.32 10.62
CA VAL A 338 0.57 8.31 11.69
C VAL A 338 -0.50 7.29 11.30
N ASP A 339 -0.23 6.54 10.24
CA ASP A 339 -1.10 5.48 9.75
C ASP A 339 -0.24 4.38 9.13
N ALA A 340 -0.19 3.21 9.78
CA ALA A 340 0.68 2.12 9.38
C ALA A 340 0.42 1.68 7.93
N ARG A 341 -0.85 1.74 7.45
CA ARG A 341 -1.24 1.22 6.13
C ARG A 341 -0.46 1.84 4.98
N VAL A 342 -0.12 3.13 5.12
CA VAL A 342 0.59 3.92 4.09
C VAL A 342 1.99 3.36 3.84
N TYR A 343 2.59 2.69 4.81
CA TYR A 343 3.93 2.12 4.72
C TYR A 343 3.92 0.62 4.39
N LEU A 344 2.79 -0.08 4.58
CA LEU A 344 2.72 -1.54 4.43
C LEU A 344 3.03 -2.03 3.02
N ALA A 345 2.67 -1.27 1.98
CA ALA A 345 3.00 -1.63 0.59
C ALA A 345 4.51 -1.74 0.32
N ILE A 346 5.35 -1.10 1.16
CA ILE A 346 6.82 -1.20 1.09
C ILE A 346 7.34 -2.13 2.21
N LEU A 347 6.76 -2.05 3.42
CA LEU A 347 7.20 -2.82 4.58
C LEU A 347 6.98 -4.32 4.41
N VAL A 348 5.85 -4.75 3.84
CA VAL A 348 5.57 -6.18 3.64
C VAL A 348 6.61 -6.81 2.69
N PRO A 349 6.93 -6.20 1.52
CA PRO A 349 8.06 -6.65 0.71
C PRO A 349 9.41 -6.55 1.42
N ALA A 350 9.65 -5.54 2.25
CA ALA A 350 10.88 -5.44 3.03
C ALA A 350 11.06 -6.61 3.99
N ILE A 351 10.00 -6.96 4.74
CA ILE A 351 9.95 -8.14 5.63
C ILE A 351 10.17 -9.42 4.82
N TYR A 352 9.50 -9.53 3.66
CA TYR A 352 9.65 -10.67 2.77
C TYR A 352 11.10 -10.87 2.31
N VAL A 353 11.76 -9.84 1.76
CA VAL A 353 13.16 -9.91 1.33
C VAL A 353 14.09 -10.19 2.51
N PHE A 354 13.88 -9.47 3.62
CA PHE A 354 14.73 -9.60 4.79
C PHE A 354 14.71 -11.03 5.36
N SER A 355 13.55 -11.70 5.29
CA SER A 355 13.37 -13.05 5.80
C SER A 355 14.22 -14.12 5.07
N PHE A 356 14.66 -13.87 3.83
CA PHE A 356 15.59 -14.76 3.13
C PHE A 356 16.97 -14.84 3.81
N ASN A 357 17.31 -13.88 4.68
CA ASN A 357 18.54 -13.99 5.48
C ASN A 357 18.54 -15.17 6.45
N LEU A 358 17.36 -15.73 6.75
CA LEU A 358 17.19 -16.92 7.59
C LEU A 358 17.47 -18.22 6.81
N PHE A 359 17.57 -18.17 5.48
CA PHE A 359 17.84 -19.34 4.67
C PHE A 359 19.35 -19.64 4.62
N PRO A 360 19.75 -20.94 4.60
CA PRO A 360 21.11 -21.32 4.31
C PRO A 360 21.58 -20.72 2.98
N ASN A 361 22.81 -20.22 2.90
CA ASN A 361 23.32 -19.51 1.71
C ASN A 361 23.13 -20.28 0.39
N LYS A 362 23.17 -21.63 0.42
CA LYS A 362 22.98 -22.48 -0.77
C LYS A 362 21.53 -22.64 -1.22
N GLU A 363 20.58 -22.26 -0.38
CA GLU A 363 19.12 -22.37 -0.60
C GLU A 363 18.48 -21.00 -0.80
N ARG A 364 19.29 -19.92 -0.85
CA ARG A 364 18.79 -18.57 -1.10
C ARG A 364 18.46 -18.37 -2.58
N ILE A 365 17.44 -17.57 -2.83
CA ILE A 365 16.95 -17.33 -4.20
C ILE A 365 17.95 -16.56 -5.07
N ASP A 366 18.89 -15.83 -4.45
CA ASP A 366 19.96 -15.04 -5.05
C ASP A 366 21.30 -15.80 -5.18
N SER A 367 21.38 -17.08 -4.78
CA SER A 367 22.61 -17.87 -4.81
C SER A 367 22.90 -18.54 -6.17
N THR A 368 22.26 -18.06 -7.23
CA THR A 368 22.45 -18.44 -8.64
C THR A 368 22.57 -17.19 -9.47
#